data_AF-A0A8T4N2V2-F1
#
_entry.id   AF-A0A8T4N2V2-F1
#
_cell.length_a   1.000
_cell.length_b   1.000
_cell.length_c   1.000
_cell.angle_alpha   90.00
_cell.angle_beta   90.00
_cell.angle_gamma   90.00
#
_symmetry.space_group_name_H-M   'P 1'
#
loop_
_entity.id
_entity.type
_entity.pdbx_description
1 polymer ?
#
loop_
_entity_poly.entity_id
_entity_poly.type
_entity_poly.pdbx_seq_one_letter_code
_entity_poly.pdbx_strand_id
1 'polypeptide(L)'
;MSSKLLAYKSKRNLKKSGEPIAIIKKEKIGNKRIIFVIHNHYASHHHYDLRLEMSGVLKSWAVPKEPPRAKGIKRLAIQVEDHPLSYAKFQGEIKEGYGKGIVKIWDKGTYELIDKTSKKLIIKLNGKKLKGEYVLVKTKYGNKPEKSWLWFKV
;
A
#
# COMPACT_ATOMS: atom_id res chain seq x y z
N MET A 1 2.89 22.73 6.66
CA MET A 1 2.65 21.27 6.81
C MET A 1 2.20 20.72 5.46
N SER A 2 2.83 19.66 4.94
CA SER A 2 2.50 19.14 3.61
C SER A 2 1.15 18.43 3.58
N SER A 3 0.34 18.72 2.55
CA SER A 3 -1.05 18.27 2.38
C SER A 3 -1.23 16.75 2.23
N LYS A 4 -0.21 16.03 1.73
CA LYS A 4 -0.32 14.61 1.33
C LYS A 4 -0.66 13.63 2.47
N LEU A 5 -0.21 13.90 3.70
CA LEU A 5 -0.47 13.04 4.87
C LEU A 5 -1.57 13.60 5.80
N LEU A 6 -2.29 14.66 5.40
CA LEU A 6 -3.33 15.24 6.24
C LEU A 6 -4.46 14.24 6.51
N ALA A 7 -4.93 13.54 5.48
CA ALA A 7 -5.96 12.52 5.62
C ALA A 7 -5.51 11.33 6.50
N TYR A 8 -4.22 10.97 6.43
CA TYR A 8 -3.66 9.94 7.32
C TYR A 8 -3.70 10.39 8.78
N LYS A 9 -3.28 11.63 9.06
CA LYS A 9 -3.25 12.21 10.40
C LYS A 9 -4.65 12.43 10.97
N SER A 10 -5.59 12.93 10.16
CA SER A 10 -6.93 13.26 10.64
C SER A 10 -7.75 12.04 11.05
N LYS A 11 -7.48 10.88 10.44
CA LYS A 11 -8.18 9.62 10.75
C LYS A 11 -7.60 8.85 11.94
N ARG A 12 -6.46 9.27 12.50
CA ARG A 12 -5.71 8.48 13.48
C ARG A 12 -5.40 9.27 14.74
N ASN A 13 -5.61 8.63 15.88
CA ASN A 13 -5.00 9.09 17.12
C ASN A 13 -3.66 8.35 17.33
N LEU A 14 -2.58 8.94 16.83
CA LEU A 14 -1.25 8.32 16.79
C LEU A 14 -0.68 7.98 18.18
N LYS A 15 -1.12 8.68 19.25
CA LYS A 15 -0.72 8.36 20.62
C LYS A 15 -1.34 7.04 21.12
N LYS A 16 -2.51 6.67 20.59
CA LYS A 16 -3.29 5.52 21.02
C LYS A 16 -3.12 4.31 20.11
N SER A 17 -2.88 4.53 18.81
CA SER A 17 -2.80 3.44 17.83
C SER A 17 -1.45 2.71 17.79
N GLY A 18 -0.39 3.30 18.35
CA GLY A 18 0.98 2.76 18.24
C GLY A 18 1.58 2.91 16.83
N GLU A 19 0.86 3.53 15.91
CA GLU A 19 1.31 3.77 14.54
C GLU A 19 2.34 4.91 14.47
N PRO A 20 3.26 4.87 13.49
CA PRO A 20 4.33 5.86 13.40
C PRO A 20 3.79 7.25 13.05
N ILE A 21 4.51 8.25 13.58
CA ILE A 21 4.26 9.66 13.29
C ILE A 21 4.51 9.93 11.80
N ALA A 22 3.59 10.68 11.19
CA ALA A 22 3.67 11.05 9.79
C ALA A 22 4.79 12.10 9.55
N ILE A 23 5.97 11.60 9.18
CA ILE A 23 7.12 12.38 8.74
C ILE A 23 7.37 12.09 7.26
N ILE A 24 7.29 13.13 6.41
CA ILE A 24 7.74 13.02 5.02
C ILE A 24 9.25 13.23 5.01
N LYS A 25 10.00 12.24 4.55
CA LYS A 25 11.42 12.45 4.21
C LYS A 25 11.48 13.08 2.81
N LYS A 26 12.25 14.16 2.65
CA LYS A 26 12.55 14.72 1.33
C LYS A 26 13.12 13.61 0.45
N GLU A 27 12.62 13.52 -0.78
CA GLU A 27 13.18 12.61 -1.79
C GLU A 27 14.66 12.97 -1.99
N LYS A 28 15.56 12.00 -1.75
CA LYS A 28 16.94 12.14 -2.21
C LYS A 28 16.92 11.74 -3.69
N ILE A 29 17.07 12.72 -4.58
CA ILE A 29 17.23 12.50 -6.01
C ILE A 29 18.53 11.71 -6.21
N GLY A 30 18.40 10.50 -6.72
CA GLY A 30 19.48 9.53 -6.95
C GLY A 30 18.86 8.15 -7.11
N ASN A 31 19.51 7.26 -7.87
CA ASN A 31 19.09 5.89 -8.24
C ASN A 31 18.83 4.95 -7.02
N LYS A 32 17.92 5.33 -6.12
CA LYS A 32 17.50 4.53 -5.00
C LYS A 32 16.40 3.59 -5.46
N ARG A 33 16.66 2.29 -5.26
CA ARG A 33 15.66 1.23 -5.34
C ARG A 33 14.49 1.60 -4.43
N ILE A 34 13.36 1.97 -5.01
CA ILE A 34 12.12 2.31 -4.31
C ILE A 34 11.50 1.04 -3.70
N ILE A 35 10.94 1.15 -2.50
CA ILE A 35 10.46 -0.02 -1.76
C ILE A 35 8.97 -0.29 -1.98
N PHE A 36 8.59 -1.55 -1.82
CA PHE A 36 7.21 -1.93 -1.57
C PHE A 36 7.11 -2.76 -0.30
N VAL A 37 5.92 -2.75 0.29
CA VAL A 37 5.55 -3.63 1.38
C VAL A 37 4.10 -4.08 1.19
N ILE A 38 3.85 -5.32 1.59
CA ILE A 38 2.50 -5.84 1.73
C ILE A 38 2.31 -6.21 3.18
N HIS A 39 1.34 -5.59 3.83
CA HIS A 39 0.93 -6.01 5.17
C HIS A 39 -0.22 -7.00 5.07
N ASN A 40 -0.23 -7.99 5.94
CA ASN A 40 -1.43 -8.74 6.30
C ASN A 40 -2.05 -8.04 7.52
N HIS A 41 -3.30 -7.62 7.38
CA HIS A 41 -4.03 -6.86 8.37
C HIS A 41 -5.25 -7.64 8.87
N TYR A 42 -5.15 -8.16 10.09
CA TYR A 42 -6.21 -8.82 10.83
C TYR A 42 -7.08 -7.77 11.54
N ALA A 43 -7.79 -6.96 10.76
CA ALA A 43 -8.80 -6.03 11.25
C ALA A 43 -10.16 -6.74 11.38
N SER A 44 -11.25 -5.98 11.56
CA SER A 44 -12.63 -6.53 11.52
C SER A 44 -12.90 -7.38 10.28
N HIS A 45 -12.30 -6.98 9.15
CA HIS A 45 -12.19 -7.80 7.96
C HIS A 45 -10.72 -8.02 7.66
N HIS A 46 -10.30 -9.28 7.60
CA HIS A 46 -8.96 -9.64 7.17
C HIS A 46 -8.73 -9.18 5.72
N HIS A 47 -7.63 -8.45 5.50
CA HIS A 47 -7.23 -7.97 4.18
C HIS A 47 -5.71 -7.79 4.12
N TYR A 48 -5.22 -7.48 2.93
CA TYR A 48 -3.83 -7.15 2.69
C TYR A 48 -3.69 -5.70 2.26
N ASP A 49 -2.67 -5.00 2.72
CA ASP A 49 -2.37 -3.63 2.29
C ASP A 49 -1.14 -3.64 1.39
N LEU A 50 -1.33 -3.41 0.09
CA LEU A 50 -0.24 -3.13 -0.84
C LEU A 50 0.18 -1.67 -0.70
N ARG A 51 1.47 -1.43 -0.49
CA ARG A 51 2.03 -0.08 -0.33
C ARG A 51 3.28 0.09 -1.19
N LEU A 52 3.30 1.14 -1.99
CA LEU A 52 4.40 1.48 -2.90
C LEU A 52 5.00 2.83 -2.51
N GLU A 53 6.32 2.89 -2.28
CA GLU A 53 7.02 4.16 -2.09
C GLU A 53 7.00 4.96 -3.39
N MET A 54 6.40 6.15 -3.36
CA MET A 54 6.27 7.03 -4.51
C MET A 54 6.03 8.47 -4.06
N SER A 55 6.79 9.42 -4.60
CA SER A 55 6.60 10.85 -4.31
C SER A 55 6.72 11.19 -2.81
N GLY A 56 7.65 10.54 -2.11
CA GLY A 56 7.94 10.70 -0.68
C GLY A 56 6.94 10.09 0.31
N VAL A 57 5.97 9.30 -0.17
CA VAL A 57 4.93 8.63 0.64
C VAL A 57 4.72 7.19 0.19
N LEU A 58 3.94 6.42 0.95
CA LEU A 58 3.46 5.11 0.56
C LEU A 58 2.06 5.22 -0.06
N LYS A 59 1.98 5.14 -1.39
CA LYS A 59 0.73 4.96 -2.11
C LYS A 59 0.15 3.60 -1.75
N SER A 60 -1.08 3.57 -1.26
CA SER A 60 -1.62 2.38 -0.57
C SER A 60 -2.96 1.91 -1.15
N TRP A 61 -3.13 0.59 -1.16
CA TRP A 61 -4.37 -0.08 -1.56
C TRP A 61 -4.70 -1.23 -0.60
N ALA A 62 -5.95 -1.30 -0.16
CA ALA A 62 -6.49 -2.43 0.56
C ALA A 62 -6.96 -3.50 -0.44
N VAL A 63 -6.51 -4.73 -0.26
CA VAL A 63 -6.75 -5.89 -1.13
C VAL A 63 -7.46 -6.96 -0.27
N PRO A 64 -8.78 -7.16 -0.44
CA PRO A 64 -9.56 -8.04 0.45
C PRO A 64 -9.16 -9.52 0.41
N LYS A 65 -8.48 -9.96 -0.65
CA LYS A 65 -8.04 -11.34 -0.86
C LYS A 65 -6.53 -11.40 -0.99
N GLU A 66 -5.96 -12.59 -0.84
CA GLU A 66 -4.51 -12.78 -0.93
C GLU A 66 -3.93 -12.23 -2.25
N PRO A 67 -2.78 -11.53 -2.19
CA PRO A 67 -2.08 -11.02 -3.38
C PRO A 67 -1.94 -12.04 -4.51
N PRO A 68 -2.08 -11.62 -5.79
CA PRO A 68 -2.08 -12.54 -6.92
C PRO A 68 -0.67 -13.10 -7.18
N ARG A 69 -0.37 -14.31 -6.70
CA ARG A 69 0.97 -14.93 -6.88
C ARG A 69 1.22 -15.46 -8.29
N ALA A 70 0.15 -15.82 -9.00
CA ALA A 70 0.17 -16.44 -10.31
C ALA A 70 -0.62 -15.61 -11.34
N LYS A 71 -0.33 -15.84 -12.63
CA LYS A 71 -1.07 -15.27 -13.75
C LYS A 71 -2.53 -15.75 -13.74
N GLY A 72 -3.42 -15.00 -14.40
CA GLY A 72 -4.86 -15.32 -14.45
C GLY A 72 -5.65 -14.91 -13.21
N ILE A 73 -4.99 -14.64 -12.07
CA ILE A 73 -5.66 -14.19 -10.84
C ILE A 73 -5.77 -12.66 -10.85
N LYS A 74 -7.01 -12.16 -10.83
CA LYS A 74 -7.32 -10.73 -10.67
C LYS A 74 -7.84 -10.44 -9.27
N ARG A 75 -7.31 -9.39 -8.63
CA ARG A 75 -7.73 -8.93 -7.30
C ARG A 75 -8.27 -7.52 -7.35
N LEU A 76 -9.35 -7.27 -6.62
CA LEU A 76 -9.78 -5.90 -6.30
C LEU A 76 -8.75 -5.28 -5.34
N ALA A 77 -8.29 -4.08 -5.66
CA ALA A 77 -7.41 -3.25 -4.85
C ALA A 77 -8.07 -1.88 -4.68
N ILE A 78 -8.47 -1.56 -3.46
CA ILE A 78 -9.20 -0.33 -3.13
C ILE A 78 -8.17 0.70 -2.66
N GLN A 79 -8.05 1.81 -3.37
CA GLN A 79 -7.12 2.87 -3.00
C GLN A 79 -7.52 3.50 -1.65
N VAL A 80 -6.56 3.60 -0.75
CA VAL A 80 -6.70 4.21 0.57
C VAL A 80 -5.76 5.40 0.71
N GLU A 81 -5.76 6.04 1.87
CA GLU A 81 -4.90 7.19 2.14
C GLU A 81 -3.42 6.86 1.99
N ASP A 82 -2.61 7.88 1.68
CA ASP A 82 -1.16 7.76 1.67
C ASP A 82 -0.64 7.50 3.09
N HIS A 83 0.36 6.64 3.23
CA HIS A 83 1.02 6.35 4.51
C HIS A 83 2.43 6.96 4.56
N PRO A 84 2.96 7.28 5.75
CA PRO A 84 4.35 7.71 5.86
C PRO A 84 5.31 6.59 5.52
N LEU A 85 6.49 6.91 4.98
CA LEU A 85 7.51 5.90 4.62
C LEU A 85 7.96 5.04 5.82
N SER A 86 7.94 5.60 7.03
CA SER A 86 8.21 4.87 8.28
C SER A 86 7.24 3.71 8.51
N TYR A 87 6.01 3.80 7.99
CA TYR A 87 5.00 2.74 8.08
C TYR A 87 5.41 1.46 7.37
N ALA A 88 6.36 1.52 6.42
CA ALA A 88 6.80 0.33 5.69
C ALA A 88 7.46 -0.73 6.58
N LYS A 89 7.90 -0.34 7.78
CA LYS A 89 8.52 -1.24 8.76
C LYS A 89 7.58 -1.61 9.91
N PHE A 90 6.36 -1.09 9.92
CA PHE A 90 5.44 -1.28 11.02
C PHE A 90 4.92 -2.72 11.08
N GLN A 91 4.98 -3.30 12.27
CA GLN A 91 4.31 -4.54 12.64
C GLN A 91 3.89 -4.40 14.09
N GLY A 92 2.69 -4.85 14.43
CA GLY A 92 2.15 -4.70 15.76
C GLY A 92 0.63 -4.73 15.76
N GLU A 93 0.06 -4.41 16.91
CA GLU A 93 -1.38 -4.33 17.09
C GLU A 93 -1.82 -2.86 17.19
N ILE A 94 -2.78 -2.50 16.34
CA ILE A 94 -3.53 -1.25 16.44
C ILE A 94 -4.69 -1.52 17.41
N LYS A 95 -4.54 -1.08 18.66
CA LYS A 95 -5.46 -1.44 19.77
C LYS A 95 -6.86 -0.84 19.61
N GLU A 96 -6.96 0.38 19.10
CA GLU A 96 -8.22 1.09 18.93
C GLU A 96 -8.16 2.10 17.78
N GLY A 97 -9.35 2.52 17.31
CA GLY A 97 -9.50 3.51 16.25
C GLY A 97 -9.47 2.93 14.83
N TYR A 98 -9.16 3.80 13.86
CA TYR A 98 -9.19 3.44 12.44
C TYR A 98 -8.10 2.42 12.10
N GLY A 99 -8.51 1.28 11.55
CA GLY A 99 -7.59 0.18 11.27
C GLY A 99 -7.22 -0.64 12.51
N LYS A 100 -8.07 -0.67 13.55
CA LYS A 100 -7.92 -1.59 14.68
C LYS A 100 -7.70 -3.03 14.18
N GLY A 101 -6.66 -3.68 14.67
CA GLY A 101 -6.29 -5.02 14.26
C GLY A 101 -4.79 -5.29 14.34
N ILE A 102 -4.40 -6.53 14.05
CA ILE A 102 -2.99 -6.94 14.03
C ILE A 102 -2.44 -6.74 12.62
N VAL A 103 -1.32 -6.04 12.51
CA VAL A 103 -0.60 -5.77 11.28
C VAL A 103 0.72 -6.55 11.27
N LYS A 104 0.91 -7.41 10.27
CA LYS A 104 2.15 -8.17 10.03
C LYS A 104 2.67 -7.91 8.63
N ILE A 105 3.98 -7.90 8.43
CA ILE A 105 4.53 -7.82 7.06
C ILE A 105 4.36 -9.19 6.41
N TRP A 106 3.58 -9.24 5.33
CA TRP A 106 3.39 -10.43 4.53
C TRP A 106 4.48 -10.61 3.48
N ASP A 107 4.88 -9.53 2.80
CA ASP A 107 6.03 -9.49 1.90
C ASP A 107 6.62 -8.08 1.86
N LYS A 108 7.89 -7.95 1.49
CA LYS A 108 8.56 -6.68 1.28
C LYS A 108 9.71 -6.83 0.32
N GLY A 109 10.06 -5.76 -0.37
CA GLY A 109 11.17 -5.75 -1.29
C GLY A 109 11.32 -4.41 -1.98
N THR A 110 11.97 -4.44 -3.14
CA THR A 110 12.08 -3.28 -4.02
C THR A 110 11.16 -3.46 -5.21
N TYR A 111 10.85 -2.37 -5.90
CA TYR A 111 10.16 -2.44 -7.17
C TYR A 111 10.76 -1.47 -8.18
N GLU A 112 10.53 -1.75 -9.45
CA GLU A 112 10.78 -0.83 -10.56
C GLU A 112 9.44 -0.33 -11.07
N LEU A 113 9.35 0.98 -11.30
CA LEU A 113 8.18 1.59 -11.95
C LEU A 113 8.41 1.55 -13.47
N ILE A 114 7.63 0.75 -14.18
CA ILE A 114 7.74 0.59 -15.64
C ILE A 114 6.89 1.64 -16.35
N ASP A 115 5.64 1.81 -15.94
CA ASP A 115 4.70 2.78 -16.52
C ASP A 115 3.75 3.32 -15.46
N LYS A 116 3.38 4.60 -15.61
CA LYS A 116 2.44 5.28 -14.72
C LYS A 116 1.61 6.30 -15.46
N THR A 117 0.30 6.10 -15.40
CA THR A 117 -0.71 7.08 -15.79
C THR A 117 -1.67 7.33 -14.62
N SER A 118 -2.65 8.22 -14.81
CA SER A 118 -3.69 8.47 -13.80
C SER A 118 -4.62 7.26 -13.56
N LYS A 119 -4.64 6.28 -14.48
CA LYS A 119 -5.53 5.11 -14.46
C LYS A 119 -4.80 3.76 -14.48
N LYS A 120 -3.48 3.73 -14.63
CA LYS A 120 -2.69 2.50 -14.77
C LYS A 120 -1.32 2.65 -14.12
N LEU A 121 -0.86 1.58 -13.47
CA LEU A 121 0.51 1.40 -12.99
C LEU A 121 1.02 0.05 -13.48
N ILE A 122 2.22 0.04 -14.06
CA ILE A 122 2.97 -1.19 -14.35
C ILE A 122 4.21 -1.16 -13.48
N ILE A 123 4.40 -2.20 -12.67
CA ILE A 123 5.51 -2.31 -11.73
C ILE A 123 6.13 -3.69 -11.80
N LYS A 124 7.45 -3.75 -11.64
CA LYS A 124 8.16 -5.02 -11.46
C LYS A 124 8.52 -5.19 -9.99
N LEU A 125 7.90 -6.16 -9.33
CA LEU A 125 8.16 -6.45 -7.93
C LEU A 125 9.36 -7.38 -7.78
N ASN A 126 10.21 -7.09 -6.80
CA ASN A 126 11.31 -7.94 -6.37
C ASN A 126 11.23 -8.16 -4.85
N GLY A 127 10.27 -9.00 -4.43
CA GLY A 127 10.09 -9.43 -3.06
C GLY A 127 10.50 -10.88 -2.83
N LYS A 128 10.21 -11.39 -1.63
CA LYS A 128 10.41 -12.82 -1.32
C LYS A 128 9.29 -13.67 -1.92
N LYS A 129 8.04 -13.19 -1.84
CA LYS A 129 6.86 -13.92 -2.31
C LYS A 129 6.40 -13.46 -3.69
N LEU A 130 6.33 -12.14 -3.91
CA LEU A 130 5.95 -11.58 -5.20
C LEU A 130 7.19 -11.16 -5.98
N LYS A 131 7.33 -11.79 -7.15
CA LYS A 131 8.37 -11.47 -8.15
C LYS A 131 7.74 -11.32 -9.53
N GLY A 132 8.32 -10.45 -10.35
CA GLY A 132 7.92 -10.22 -11.74
C GLY A 132 7.01 -9.00 -11.91
N GLU A 133 6.39 -8.90 -13.08
CA GLU A 133 5.58 -7.74 -13.46
C GLU A 133 4.13 -7.85 -12.98
N TYR A 134 3.60 -6.72 -12.52
CA TYR A 134 2.25 -6.56 -12.03
C TYR A 134 1.64 -5.29 -12.59
N VAL A 135 0.33 -5.34 -12.79
CA VAL A 135 -0.45 -4.21 -13.29
C VAL A 135 -1.50 -3.85 -12.25
N LEU A 136 -1.62 -2.56 -11.94
CA LEU A 136 -2.82 -1.97 -11.35
C LEU A 136 -3.53 -1.14 -12.41
N VAL A 137 -4.83 -1.35 -12.60
CA VAL A 137 -5.65 -0.52 -13.51
C VAL A 137 -6.95 -0.10 -12.83
N LYS A 138 -7.35 1.16 -12.96
CA LYS A 138 -8.63 1.63 -12.43
C LYS A 138 -9.79 0.87 -13.05
N THR A 139 -10.79 0.57 -12.25
CA THR A 139 -11.99 -0.13 -12.67
C THR A 139 -13.25 0.52 -12.10
N LYS A 140 -14.38 0.30 -12.76
CA LYS A 140 -15.71 0.72 -12.27
C LYS A 140 -16.38 -0.34 -11.39
N TYR A 141 -15.74 -1.49 -11.16
CA TYR A 141 -16.27 -2.56 -10.31
C TYR A 141 -16.02 -2.29 -8.82
N GLY A 142 -16.96 -2.72 -7.98
CA GLY A 142 -16.91 -2.59 -6.53
C GLY A 142 -17.72 -1.40 -5.99
N ASN A 143 -17.86 -1.33 -4.67
CA ASN A 143 -18.75 -0.36 -4.01
C ASN A 143 -18.20 1.08 -3.97
N LYS A 144 -16.95 1.28 -4.42
CA LYS A 144 -16.25 2.59 -4.46
C LYS A 144 -15.51 2.73 -5.80
N PRO A 145 -16.24 2.86 -6.92
CA PRO A 145 -15.66 2.80 -8.27
C PRO A 145 -14.57 3.86 -8.49
N GLU A 146 -14.66 5.02 -7.84
CA GLU A 146 -13.68 6.10 -7.94
C GLU A 146 -12.30 5.75 -7.35
N LYS A 147 -12.27 4.80 -6.41
CA LYS A 147 -11.07 4.29 -5.72
C LYS A 147 -10.68 2.87 -6.13
N SER A 148 -11.46 2.22 -6.99
CA SER A 148 -11.28 0.79 -7.26
C SER A 148 -10.27 0.54 -8.37
N TRP A 149 -9.36 -0.41 -8.13
CA TRP A 149 -8.36 -0.89 -9.06
C TRP A 149 -8.44 -2.41 -9.18
N LEU A 150 -8.06 -2.94 -10.34
CA LEU A 150 -7.73 -4.35 -10.52
C LEU A 150 -6.22 -4.50 -10.47
N TRP A 151 -5.76 -5.42 -9.63
CA TRP A 151 -4.37 -5.79 -9.48
C TRP A 151 -4.16 -7.25 -9.89
N PHE A 152 -3.20 -7.49 -10.79
CA PHE A 152 -2.89 -8.83 -11.30
C PHE A 152 -1.43 -8.93 -11.75
N LYS A 153 -0.96 -10.18 -11.81
CA LYS A 153 0.36 -10.53 -12.34
C LYS A 153 0.30 -10.70 -13.86
N VAL A 154 1.32 -10.23 -14.55
CA VAL A 154 1.50 -10.37 -16.02
C VAL A 154 2.24 -11.65 -16.35
#